data_AF-A0A7C1GUG6-F1
#
_entry.id   AF-A0A7C1GUG6-F1
#
_cell.length_a   1.000
_cell.length_b   1.000
_cell.length_c   1.000
_cell.angle_alpha   90.00
_cell.angle_beta   90.00
_cell.angle_gamma   90.00
#
_symmetry.space_group_name_H-M   'P 1'
#
loop_
_entity.id
_entity.type
_entity.pdbx_description
1 polymer ?
#
loop_
_entity_poly.entity_id
_entity_poly.type
_entity_poly.pdbx_seq_one_letter_code
_entity_poly.pdbx_strand_id
1 'polypeptide(L)' 'MTNVETKDTGHPEAAAEALRVQARLDAYTDLKNEIEPWLMEEREIPAREALANVVFHLEAEIAEQHRRLEVLGETERR' A
#
# COMPACT_ATOMS: atom_id res chain seq x y z
N MET A 1 36.43 29.69 2.74
CA MET A 1 35.06 29.23 3.03
C MET A 1 34.65 28.37 1.85
N THR A 2 34.64 27.05 2.02
CA THR A 2 34.35 26.12 0.92
C THR A 2 32.86 25.81 0.97
N ASN A 3 32.11 26.27 -0.03
CA ASN A 3 30.71 25.91 -0.18
C ASN A 3 30.63 24.42 -0.48
N VAL A 4 30.15 23.65 0.49
CA VAL A 4 29.70 22.28 0.27
C VAL A 4 28.32 22.41 -0.38
N GLU A 5 28.29 22.34 -1.71
CA GLU A 5 27.07 21.98 -2.43
C GLU A 5 26.71 20.57 -1.96
N THR A 6 25.83 20.49 -0.96
CA THR A 6 25.09 19.26 -0.68
C THR A 6 24.26 19.00 -1.92
N LYS A 7 24.82 18.20 -2.81
CA LYS A 7 24.13 17.60 -3.94
C LYS A 7 22.99 16.81 -3.33
N ASP A 8 21.80 17.40 -3.38
CA ASP A 8 20.55 16.85 -2.91
C ASP A 8 20.30 15.57 -3.70
N THR A 9 20.75 14.46 -3.12
CA THR A 9 20.58 13.13 -3.67
C THR A 9 19.12 12.81 -3.49
N GLY A 10 18.27 12.90 -4.52
CA GLY A 10 16.86 12.48 -4.45
C GLY A 10 16.62 10.97 -4.19
N HIS A 11 17.65 10.24 -3.73
CA HIS A 11 17.67 8.80 -3.49
C HIS A 11 17.12 8.34 -2.12
N PRO A 12 17.35 9.00 -0.97
CA PRO A 12 16.85 8.54 0.31
C PRO A 12 15.34 8.77 0.45
N GLU A 13 14.76 9.75 -0.26
CA GLU A 13 13.32 10.00 -0.23
C GLU A 13 12.52 8.95 -1.01
N ALA A 14 13.02 8.52 -2.18
CA ALA A 14 12.40 7.45 -2.97
C ALA A 14 12.42 6.12 -2.22
N ALA A 15 13.56 5.75 -1.63
CA ALA A 15 13.69 4.54 -0.82
C ALA A 15 12.81 4.60 0.44
N ALA A 16 12.76 5.76 1.13
CA ALA A 16 11.88 5.93 2.28
C ALA A 16 10.41 5.85 1.89
N GLU A 17 10.01 6.40 0.74
CA GLU A 17 8.64 6.29 0.25
C GLU A 17 8.30 4.85 -0.16
N ALA A 18 9.22 4.12 -0.80
CA ALA A 18 9.02 2.70 -1.10
C ALA A 18 8.76 1.88 0.16
N LEU A 19 9.50 2.14 1.25
CA LEU A 19 9.25 1.50 2.55
C LEU A 19 7.87 1.86 3.12
N ARG A 20 7.42 3.11 2.99
CA ARG A 20 6.08 3.52 3.45
C ARG A 20 4.97 2.88 2.61
N VAL A 21 5.15 2.79 1.30
CA VAL A 21 4.19 2.13 0.41
C VAL A 21 4.13 0.64 0.75
N GLN A 22 5.27 -0.02 0.96
CA GLN A 22 5.31 -1.43 1.37
C GLN A 22 4.59 -1.65 2.71
N ALA A 23 4.84 -0.81 3.71
CA ALA A 23 4.16 -0.91 5.00
C ALA A 23 2.63 -0.74 4.88
N ARG A 24 2.16 0.16 4.00
CA ARG A 24 0.72 0.30 3.70
C ARG A 24 0.15 -0.95 3.02
N LEU A 25 0.88 -1.50 2.06
CA LEU A 25 0.49 -2.72 1.35
C LEU A 25 0.34 -3.91 2.31
N ASP A 26 1.31 -4.09 3.21
CA ASP A 26 1.27 -5.14 4.23
C ASP A 26 0.04 -4.94 5.14
N ALA A 27 -0.18 -3.72 5.64
CA ALA A 27 -1.31 -3.40 6.50
C ALA A 27 -2.69 -3.64 5.83
N TYR A 28 -2.85 -3.29 4.55
CA TYR A 28 -4.10 -3.56 3.83
C TYR A 28 -4.31 -5.05 3.57
N THR A 29 -3.22 -5.79 3.31
CA THR A 29 -3.27 -7.24 3.11
C THR A 29 -3.65 -7.96 4.41
N ASP A 30 -3.05 -7.57 5.53
CA ASP A 30 -3.38 -8.10 6.86
C ASP A 30 -4.85 -7.82 7.21
N LEU A 31 -5.31 -6.57 7.03
CA LEU A 31 -6.71 -6.22 7.30
C LEU A 31 -7.68 -7.00 6.41
N LYS A 32 -7.35 -7.22 5.13
CA LYS A 32 -8.16 -8.05 4.24
C LYS A 32 -8.24 -9.49 4.78
N ASN A 33 -7.11 -10.08 5.15
CA ASN A 33 -7.03 -11.44 5.69
C ASN A 33 -7.78 -11.59 7.03
N GLU A 34 -7.88 -10.53 7.82
CA GLU A 34 -8.67 -10.51 9.05
C GLU A 34 -10.19 -10.46 8.78
N ILE A 35 -10.62 -9.76 7.72
CA ILE A 35 -12.04 -9.57 7.39
C ILE A 35 -12.63 -10.74 6.60
N GLU A 36 -11.85 -11.35 5.71
CA GLU A 36 -12.34 -12.45 4.84
C GLU A 36 -13.01 -13.60 5.63
N PRO A 37 -12.48 -14.07 6.78
CA PRO A 37 -13.16 -15.07 7.59
C PRO A 37 -14.54 -14.62 8.07
N TRP A 38 -14.67 -13.36 8.52
CA TRP A 38 -15.94 -12.82 8.99
C TRP A 38 -16.97 -12.73 7.86
N LEU A 39 -16.52 -12.39 6.65
CA LEU A 39 -17.37 -12.37 5.47
C LEU A 39 -17.96 -13.76 5.14
N MET A 40 -17.18 -14.83 5.35
CA MET A 40 -17.61 -16.21 5.12
C MET A 40 -18.56 -16.73 6.20
N GLU A 41 -18.45 -16.19 7.42
CA GLU A 41 -19.26 -16.57 8.57
C GLU A 41 -20.57 -15.77 8.69
N GLU A 42 -20.62 -14.55 8.13
CA GLU A 42 -21.75 -13.63 8.26
C GLU A 42 -23.01 -14.14 7.55
N ARG A 43 -24.12 -14.12 8.29
CA ARG A 43 -25.42 -14.65 7.86
C ARG A 43 -26.41 -13.55 7.51
N GLU A 44 -26.26 -12.36 8.09
CA GLU A 44 -27.10 -11.22 7.78
C GLU A 44 -26.69 -10.60 6.43
N ILE A 45 -27.63 -10.53 5.48
CA ILE A 45 -27.35 -10.02 4.13
C ILE A 45 -26.75 -8.60 4.16
N PRO A 46 -27.29 -7.63 4.92
CA PRO A 46 -26.73 -6.27 4.94
C PRO A 46 -25.31 -6.22 5.54
N ALA A 47 -25.06 -6.99 6.60
CA ALA A 47 -23.73 -7.05 7.22
C ALA A 47 -22.71 -7.69 6.27
N ARG A 48 -23.10 -8.75 5.56
CA ARG A 48 -22.28 -9.40 4.55
C ARG A 48 -21.96 -8.47 3.37
N GLU A 49 -22.92 -7.71 2.90
CA GLU A 49 -22.71 -6.70 1.84
C GLU A 49 -21.75 -5.60 2.30
N ALA A 50 -21.88 -5.14 3.55
CA ALA A 50 -20.95 -4.17 4.12
C ALA A 50 -19.52 -4.72 4.18
N LEU A 51 -19.33 -5.96 4.65
CA LEU A 51 -18.03 -6.62 4.67
C LEU A 51 -17.46 -6.81 3.25
N ALA A 52 -18.29 -7.22 2.28
CA ALA A 52 -17.88 -7.38 0.90
C ALA A 52 -17.41 -6.06 0.28
N ASN A 53 -18.10 -4.95 0.58
CA ASN A 53 -17.68 -3.62 0.14
C ASN A 53 -16.34 -3.21 0.74
N VAL A 54 -16.10 -3.51 2.03
CA VAL A 54 -14.80 -3.24 2.66
C VAL A 54 -13.69 -4.03 1.97
N VAL A 55 -13.89 -5.33 1.70
CA VAL A 55 -12.91 -6.15 0.98
C VAL A 55 -12.65 -5.60 -0.42
N PHE A 56 -13.69 -5.23 -1.17
CA PHE A 56 -13.55 -4.61 -2.50
C PHE A 56 -12.69 -3.33 -2.46
N HIS A 57 -12.89 -2.46 -1.48
CA HIS A 57 -12.07 -1.26 -1.32
C HIS A 57 -10.63 -1.57 -0.93
N LEU A 58 -10.40 -2.57 -0.06
CA LEU A 58 -9.05 -3.02 0.28
C LEU A 58 -8.30 -3.57 -0.93
N GLU A 59 -8.97 -4.34 -1.80
CA GLU A 59 -8.37 -4.84 -3.03
C GLU A 59 -7.95 -3.72 -3.98
N ALA A 60 -8.77 -2.67 -4.10
CA ALA A 60 -8.42 -1.49 -4.89
C ALA A 60 -7.19 -0.76 -4.33
N GLU A 61 -7.11 -0.59 -3.01
CA GLU A 61 -5.96 0.05 -2.35
C GLU A 61 -4.69 -0.79 -2.45
N ILE A 62 -4.79 -2.12 -2.32
CA ILE A 62 -3.68 -3.07 -2.52
C ILE A 62 -3.14 -2.94 -3.94
N ALA A 63 -4.02 -2.96 -4.95
CA ALA A 63 -3.63 -2.79 -6.35
C ALA A 63 -2.97 -1.42 -6.60
N GLU A 64 -3.46 -0.37 -5.96
CA GLU A 64 -2.86 0.96 -6.04
C GLU A 64 -1.46 1.02 -5.41
N GLN A 65 -1.24 0.42 -4.23
CA GLN A 65 0.09 0.39 -3.61
C GLN A 65 1.08 -0.41 -4.46
N HIS A 66 0.66 -1.52 -5.08
CA HIS A 66 1.49 -2.27 -6.02
C HIS A 66 1.93 -1.42 -7.21
N ARG A 67 1.00 -0.69 -7.85
CA ARG A 67 1.32 0.24 -8.96
C ARG A 67 2.31 1.32 -8.52
N ARG A 68 2.19 1.84 -7.30
CA ARG A 68 3.14 2.84 -6.76
C ARG A 68 4.55 2.26 -6.57
N LEU A 69 4.67 1.02 -6.07
CA LEU A 69 5.96 0.35 -5.95
C LEU A 69 6.61 0.11 -7.31
N GLU A 70 5.83 -0.27 -8.32
CA GLU A 70 6.33 -0.44 -9.69
C GLU A 70 6.93 0.87 -10.23
N VAL A 71 6.22 2.00 -10.08
CA VAL A 71 6.70 3.32 -10.52
C VAL A 71 7.96 3.77 -9.77
N LEU A 72 8.01 3.56 -8.45
CA LEU A 72 9.19 3.89 -7.65
C LEU A 72 10.40 3.04 -8.08
N GLY A 73 10.21 1.73 -8.26
CA GLY A 73 11.27 0.82 -8.70
C GLY A 73 11.69 1.02 -10.17
N GLU A 74 10.85 1.59 -11.02
CA GLU A 74 11.24 2.05 -12.37
C GLU A 74 12.09 3.32 -12.34
N THR A 75 11.82 4.21 -11.38
CA THR A 75 12.53 5.49 -11.22
C THR A 75 13.96 5.25 -10.71
N GLU A 76 14.19 4.26 -9.86
CA GLU A 76 15.53 3.88 -9.37
C GLU A 76 16.39 3.15 -10.43
N ARG A 77 15.78 2.58 -11.47
CA ARG A 77 16.47 1.85 -12.55
C ARG A 77 16.96 2.74 -13.69
N ARG A 78 16.60 4.03 -13.71
CA ARG A 78 16.95 5.01 -14.77
C ARG A 78 18.04 5.97 -14.30
#